data_AF-A0AAE1W0Y7-F1
#
_entry.id   AF-A0AAE1W0Y7-F1
#
_cell.length_a   1.000
_cell.length_b   1.000
_cell.length_c   1.000
_cell.angle_alpha   90.00
_cell.angle_beta   90.00
_cell.angle_gamma   90.00
#
_symmetry.space_group_name_H-M   'P 1'
#
loop_
_entity.id
_entity.type
_entity.pdbx_description
1 polymer ?
#
loop_
_entity_poly.entity_id
_entity_poly.type
_entity_poly.pdbx_seq_one_letter_code
_entity_poly.pdbx_strand_id
1 'polypeptide(L)'
;MSKIKDGKEEAPGAGNLWVAGASRSVASNESAPVGLDQDLLHLKDRLTGSSSNLDIISIVGMGGIGKTTLARNLYNDPLIEDRFDTRAWVVVSQNYHVQELLKILVNSTRQDGGEVHKKIAED
;
A
#
# COMPACT_ATOMS: atom_id res chain seq x y z
N MET A 1 -63.51 -30.60 -16.91
CA MET A 1 -62.31 -31.38 -16.53
C MET A 1 -61.64 -30.65 -15.36
N SER A 2 -61.77 -31.03 -14.07
CA SER A 2 -61.05 -32.11 -13.34
C SER A 2 -59.53 -32.07 -13.57
N LYS A 3 -58.60 -32.07 -12.61
CA LYS A 3 -58.52 -32.33 -11.15
C LYS A 3 -57.10 -31.84 -10.70
N ILE A 4 -56.89 -31.26 -9.50
CA ILE A 4 -56.22 -31.83 -8.30
C ILE A 4 -54.85 -32.49 -8.61
N LYS A 5 -53.65 -32.01 -8.22
CA LYS A 5 -52.98 -31.69 -6.92
C LYS A 5 -51.93 -32.78 -6.56
N ASP A 6 -50.84 -32.29 -5.97
CA ASP A 6 -49.83 -32.94 -5.11
C ASP A 6 -48.65 -33.70 -5.74
N GLY A 7 -47.45 -33.39 -5.23
CA GLY A 7 -46.18 -34.05 -5.56
C GLY A 7 -44.95 -33.30 -5.03
N LYS A 8 -44.93 -32.99 -3.73
CA LYS A 8 -43.77 -32.49 -2.98
C LYS A 8 -42.83 -33.68 -2.68
N GLU A 9 -41.54 -33.55 -2.97
CA GLU A 9 -40.50 -34.34 -2.31
C GLU A 9 -39.47 -33.37 -1.71
N GLU A 10 -39.43 -33.32 -0.39
CA GLU A 10 -38.39 -32.71 0.44
C GLU A 10 -37.62 -33.85 1.14
N ALA A 11 -36.29 -33.79 1.13
CA ALA A 11 -35.40 -34.12 2.25
C ALA A 11 -33.95 -33.63 1.92
N PRO A 12 -33.03 -33.48 2.89
CA PRO A 12 -33.05 -32.40 3.88
C PRO A 12 -31.72 -31.62 3.97
N GLY A 13 -31.83 -30.34 4.34
CA GLY A 13 -30.86 -29.50 5.07
C GLY A 13 -29.35 -29.66 4.86
N ALA A 14 -28.72 -28.63 4.26
CA ALA A 14 -27.52 -28.01 4.80
C ALA A 14 -27.23 -26.68 4.09
N GLY A 15 -27.26 -25.58 4.84
CA GLY A 15 -26.29 -24.48 4.75
C GLY A 15 -26.13 -23.74 3.42
N ASN A 16 -26.63 -22.51 3.42
CA ASN A 16 -26.14 -21.39 2.61
C ASN A 16 -24.59 -21.36 2.66
N LEU A 17 -23.93 -21.60 1.52
CA LEU A 17 -22.47 -21.53 1.41
C LEU A 17 -22.06 -20.38 0.50
N TRP A 18 -21.31 -19.46 1.10
CA TRP A 18 -20.67 -18.33 0.46
C TRP A 18 -19.74 -18.83 -0.66
N VAL A 19 -19.88 -18.32 -1.89
CA VAL A 19 -18.78 -18.43 -2.86
C VAL A 19 -17.71 -17.44 -2.40
N ALA A 20 -16.77 -17.98 -1.62
CA ALA A 20 -15.58 -17.31 -1.16
C ALA A 20 -14.79 -16.72 -2.35
N GLY A 21 -14.15 -15.59 -2.09
CA GLY A 21 -13.61 -14.70 -3.11
C GLY A 21 -12.65 -15.37 -4.07
N ALA A 22 -12.97 -15.25 -5.36
CA ALA A 22 -11.93 -15.08 -6.35
C ALA A 22 -11.40 -13.64 -6.19
N SER A 23 -10.44 -13.46 -5.29
CA SER A 23 -9.58 -12.27 -5.31
C SER A 23 -8.96 -12.22 -6.69
N ARG A 24 -9.39 -11.25 -7.49
CA ARG A 24 -8.73 -10.91 -8.74
C ARG A 24 -7.36 -10.40 -8.35
N SER A 25 -6.36 -11.27 -8.35
CA SER A 25 -4.96 -10.86 -8.28
C SER A 25 -4.68 -10.05 -9.54
N VAL A 26 -4.90 -8.74 -9.43
CA VAL A 26 -4.30 -7.78 -10.33
C VAL A 26 -2.81 -7.87 -10.02
N ALA A 27 -2.10 -8.70 -10.80
CA ALA A 27 -0.67 -8.56 -10.91
C ALA A 27 -0.44 -7.13 -11.41
N SER A 28 -0.12 -6.23 -10.49
CA SER A 28 0.32 -4.88 -10.81
C SER A 28 1.61 -5.04 -11.60
N ASN A 29 1.52 -5.08 -12.92
CA ASN A 29 2.66 -4.78 -13.76
C ASN A 29 2.90 -3.28 -13.59
N GLU A 30 3.57 -2.90 -12.50
CA GLU A 30 4.01 -1.53 -12.25
C GLU A 30 4.99 -1.21 -13.37
N SER A 31 4.49 -0.52 -14.41
CA SER A 31 5.34 -0.07 -15.50
C SER A 31 6.34 0.92 -14.91
N ALA A 32 7.62 0.54 -14.91
CA ALA A 32 8.69 1.41 -14.46
C ALA A 32 8.52 2.82 -15.07
N PRO A 33 8.61 3.90 -14.29
CA PRO A 33 8.43 5.25 -14.81
C PRO A 33 9.52 5.55 -15.83
N VAL A 34 9.14 5.65 -17.10
CA VAL A 34 10.08 5.94 -18.18
C VAL A 34 10.64 7.36 -18.00
N GLY A 35 11.96 7.50 -18.00
CA GLY A 35 12.63 8.80 -17.94
C GLY A 35 13.00 9.28 -16.53
N LEU A 36 12.68 8.50 -15.49
CA LEU A 36 13.15 8.73 -14.11
C LEU A 36 14.27 7.76 -13.71
N ASP A 37 14.76 6.97 -14.67
CA ASP A 37 15.70 5.86 -14.43
C ASP A 37 17.00 6.33 -13.76
N GLN A 38 17.56 7.45 -14.22
CA GLN A 38 18.81 8.00 -13.68
C GLN A 38 18.64 8.50 -12.25
N ASP A 39 17.52 9.17 -11.96
CA ASP A 39 17.22 9.67 -10.61
C ASP A 39 16.99 8.50 -9.64
N LEU A 40 16.27 7.46 -10.09
CA LEU A 40 16.09 6.23 -9.32
C LEU A 40 17.43 5.56 -8.99
N LEU A 41 18.32 5.42 -9.98
CA LEU A 41 19.64 4.82 -9.77
C LEU A 41 20.47 5.61 -8.75
N HIS A 42 20.50 6.93 -8.86
CA HIS A 42 21.26 7.78 -7.95
C HIS A 42 20.70 7.74 -6.51
N LEU A 43 19.37 7.79 -6.37
CA LEU A 43 18.73 7.68 -5.06
C LEU A 43 18.93 6.30 -4.43
N LYS A 44 18.90 5.26 -5.25
CA LYS A 44 19.13 3.88 -4.81
C LYS A 44 20.53 3.70 -4.28
N ASP A 45 21.55 4.15 -5.02
CA ASP A 45 22.95 4.09 -4.59
C ASP A 45 23.17 4.84 -3.27
N ARG A 46 22.52 5.99 -3.10
CA ARG A 46 22.62 6.75 -1.84
C ARG A 46 21.97 6.03 -0.65
N LEU A 47 20.83 5.35 -0.85
CA LEU A 47 20.14 4.58 0.20
C LEU A 47 20.82 3.24 0.52
N THR A 48 21.44 2.60 -0.47
CA THR A 48 22.17 1.33 -0.29
C THR A 48 23.67 1.55 -0.03
N GLY A 49 24.15 2.78 -0.14
CA GLY A 49 25.50 3.17 0.23
C GLY A 49 25.82 2.86 1.69
N SER A 50 27.11 2.70 1.99
CA SER A 50 27.57 2.38 3.35
C SER A 50 27.68 3.66 4.19
N SER A 51 26.56 4.18 4.69
CA SER A 51 26.54 5.23 5.70
C SER A 51 26.00 4.70 7.03
N SER A 52 26.72 4.91 8.12
CA SER A 52 26.34 4.48 9.48
C SER A 52 25.49 5.53 10.21
N ASN A 53 25.05 6.58 9.53
CA ASN A 53 24.42 7.76 10.11
C ASN A 53 23.04 8.01 9.48
N LEU A 54 22.21 8.80 10.17
CA LEU A 54 20.93 9.28 9.66
C LEU A 54 21.15 10.15 8.40
N ASP A 55 20.50 9.79 7.28
CA ASP A 55 20.50 10.56 6.03
C ASP A 55 19.08 11.04 5.68
N ILE A 56 18.98 12.25 5.11
CA ILE A 56 17.72 12.86 4.67
C ILE A 56 17.82 13.21 3.18
N ILE A 57 16.86 12.71 2.41
CA ILE A 57 16.75 12.95 0.98
C ILE A 57 15.48 13.76 0.70
N SER A 58 15.64 14.93 0.09
CA SER A 58 14.51 15.78 -0.35
C SER A 58 14.35 15.70 -1.86
N ILE A 59 13.13 15.44 -2.33
CA ILE A 59 12.76 15.43 -3.76
C ILE A 59 11.94 16.70 -4.04
N VAL A 60 12.51 17.62 -4.80
CA VAL A 60 11.92 18.94 -5.11
C VAL A 60 11.71 19.11 -6.61
N GLY A 61 10.75 19.94 -7.01
CA GLY A 61 10.42 20.17 -8.41
C GLY A 61 8.98 20.63 -8.62
N MET A 62 8.66 21.03 -9.85
CA MET A 62 7.34 21.56 -10.22
C MET A 62 6.19 20.56 -9.95
N GLY A 63 4.96 21.08 -9.88
CA GLY A 63 3.76 20.24 -9.81
C GLY A 63 3.67 19.30 -11.02
N GLY A 64 3.18 18.07 -10.83
CA GLY A 64 2.99 17.11 -11.92
C GLY A 64 4.24 16.41 -12.45
N ILE A 65 5.45 16.80 -12.04
CA ILE A 65 6.71 16.20 -12.54
C ILE A 65 6.96 14.75 -12.08
N GLY A 66 6.13 14.20 -11.20
CA GLY A 66 6.25 12.81 -10.74
C GLY A 66 7.09 12.59 -9.48
N LYS A 67 7.31 13.59 -8.62
CA LYS A 67 8.07 13.44 -7.36
C LYS A 67 7.59 12.30 -6.47
N THR A 68 6.27 12.24 -6.23
CA THR A 68 5.66 11.17 -5.43
C THR A 68 5.77 9.83 -6.14
N THR A 69 5.73 9.82 -7.48
CA THR A 69 5.95 8.61 -8.28
C THR A 69 7.37 8.11 -8.10
N LEU A 70 8.38 8.99 -8.18
CA LEU A 70 9.78 8.64 -7.95
C LEU A 70 9.99 8.04 -6.55
N ALA A 71 9.49 8.71 -5.51
CA ALA A 71 9.58 8.25 -4.13
C ALA A 71 8.88 6.89 -3.92
N ARG A 72 7.71 6.68 -4.56
CA ARG A 72 6.95 5.44 -4.45
C ARG A 72 7.63 4.27 -5.14
N ASN A 73 8.19 4.49 -6.32
CA ASN A 73 8.95 3.45 -7.03
C ASN A 73 10.17 3.02 -6.23
N LEU A 74 10.90 4.00 -5.66
CA LEU A 74 12.03 3.71 -4.79
C LEU A 74 11.61 2.97 -3.51
N TYR A 75 10.49 3.36 -2.89
CA TYR A 75 9.95 2.69 -1.70
C TYR A 75 9.61 1.23 -1.98
N ASN A 76 9.00 0.94 -3.13
CA ASN A 76 8.58 -0.42 -3.54
C ASN A 76 9.71 -1.25 -4.16
N ASP A 77 10.90 -0.69 -4.35
CA ASP A 77 12.00 -1.38 -5.00
C ASP A 77 12.48 -2.58 -4.15
N PRO A 78 12.64 -3.79 -4.71
CA PRO A 78 13.03 -4.98 -3.96
C PRO A 78 14.37 -4.84 -3.23
N LEU A 79 15.33 -4.08 -3.75
CA LEU A 79 16.61 -3.85 -3.07
C LEU A 79 16.46 -2.90 -1.88
N ILE A 80 15.53 -1.95 -1.96
CA ILE A 80 15.20 -1.07 -0.83
C ILE A 80 14.39 -1.84 0.22
N GLU A 81 13.52 -2.75 -0.21
CA GLU A 81 12.82 -3.67 0.69
C GLU A 81 13.77 -4.54 1.50
N ASP A 82 14.76 -5.16 0.85
CA ASP A 82 15.74 -6.04 1.50
C ASP A 82 16.71 -5.26 2.41
N ARG A 83 17.01 -4.00 2.06
CA ARG A 83 17.98 -3.18 2.79
C ARG A 83 17.47 -2.66 4.14
N PHE A 84 16.16 -2.42 4.28
CA PHE A 84 15.60 -1.78 5.47
C PHE A 84 14.63 -2.72 6.19
N ASP A 85 14.97 -3.13 7.42
CA ASP A 85 14.12 -3.97 8.29
C ASP A 85 12.71 -3.42 8.50
N THR A 86 12.58 -2.10 8.40
CA THR A 86 11.35 -1.38 8.66
C THR A 86 11.25 -0.18 7.74
N ARG A 87 10.11 -0.04 7.08
CA ARG A 87 9.78 1.08 6.20
C ARG A 87 8.41 1.62 6.58
N ALA A 88 8.22 2.93 6.43
CA ALA A 88 6.94 3.58 6.67
C ALA A 88 6.68 4.61 5.58
N TRP A 89 5.41 4.74 5.18
CA TRP A 89 4.96 5.75 4.24
C TRP A 89 3.80 6.54 4.86
N VAL A 90 3.90 7.86 4.89
CA VAL A 90 2.85 8.73 5.39
C VAL A 90 2.55 9.84 4.39
N VAL A 91 1.26 10.11 4.19
CA VAL A 91 0.78 11.26 3.42
C VAL A 91 0.33 12.30 4.42
N VAL A 92 0.88 13.51 4.32
CA VAL A 92 0.66 14.60 5.28
C VAL A 92 -0.17 15.69 4.61
N SER A 93 -1.23 16.15 5.26
CA SER A 93 -2.03 17.32 4.87
C SER A 93 -1.25 18.61 5.11
N GLN A 94 -1.70 19.73 4.51
CA GLN A 94 -1.05 21.04 4.75
C GLN A 94 -1.09 21.41 6.24
N ASN A 95 -2.21 21.12 6.90
CA ASN A 95 -2.39 21.26 8.33
C ASN A 95 -2.13 19.91 8.98
N TYR A 96 -1.08 19.82 9.79
CA TYR A 96 -0.72 18.61 10.51
C TYR A 96 -0.15 18.91 11.89
N HIS A 97 -0.33 17.97 12.82
CA HIS A 97 0.29 18.01 14.14
C HIS A 97 1.44 17.01 14.21
N VAL A 98 2.64 17.48 14.56
CA VAL A 98 3.86 16.65 14.63
C VAL A 98 3.67 15.44 15.55
N GLN A 99 3.01 15.62 16.69
CA GLN A 99 2.75 14.52 17.63
C GLN A 99 1.89 13.41 17.03
N GLU A 100 0.94 13.75 16.16
CA GLU A 100 0.10 12.77 15.49
C GLU A 100 0.87 12.02 14.41
N LEU A 101 1.70 12.73 13.63
CA LEU A 101 2.56 12.09 12.63
C LEU A 101 3.55 11.11 13.27
N LEU A 102 4.17 11.49 14.38
CA LEU A 102 5.08 10.59 15.11
C LEU A 102 4.34 9.36 15.63
N LYS A 103 3.12 9.51 16.15
CA LYS A 103 2.29 8.37 16.56
C LYS A 103 1.98 7.45 15.38
N ILE A 104 1.64 8.01 14.22
CA ILE A 104 1.36 7.23 13.00
C ILE A 104 2.61 6.44 12.60
N LEU A 105 3.78 7.08 12.54
CA LEU A 105 5.04 6.45 12.16
C LEU A 105 5.49 5.36 13.16
N VAL A 106 5.35 5.61 14.47
CA VAL A 106 5.70 4.60 15.49
C VAL A 106 4.73 3.42 15.44
N ASN A 107 3.47 3.63 15.11
CA ASN A 107 2.50 2.55 15.00
C ASN A 107 2.63 1.77 13.68
N SER A 108 3.03 2.40 12.57
CA SER A 108 3.20 1.72 11.28
C SER A 108 4.38 0.73 11.24
N THR A 109 5.28 0.83 12.22
CA THR A 109 6.49 0.00 12.32
C THR A 109 6.34 -1.17 13.30
N ARG A 110 5.26 -1.20 14.08
CA ARG A 110 4.91 -2.34 14.94
C ARG A 110 4.26 -3.39 14.06
N GLN A 111 4.78 -4.62 14.05
CA GLN A 111 4.31 -5.75 13.22
C GLN A 111 2.91 -6.28 13.60
N ASP A 112 1.91 -5.41 13.67
CA ASP A 112 0.51 -5.80 13.53
C ASP A 112 0.12 -5.48 12.09
N GLY A 113 0.25 -6.47 11.21
CA GLY A 113 0.24 -6.37 9.75
C GLY A 113 -1.01 -5.76 9.12
N GLY A 114 -1.10 -4.43 9.15
CA GLY A 114 -2.16 -3.66 8.50
C GLY A 114 -1.61 -2.37 7.92
N GLU A 115 -1.81 -2.16 6.62
CA GLU A 115 -1.60 -0.89 5.96
C GLU A 115 -2.57 0.14 6.58
N VAL A 116 -2.08 1.03 7.44
CA VAL A 116 -2.94 2.03 8.10
C VAL A 116 -3.12 3.25 7.19
N HIS A 117 -4.13 3.21 6.33
CA HIS A 117 -4.65 4.40 5.67
C HIS A 117 -5.51 5.18 6.66
N LYS A 118 -4.89 5.91 7.59
CA LYS A 118 -5.63 6.91 8.40
C LYS A 118 -5.64 8.24 7.66
N LYS A 119 -6.78 8.53 7.03
CA LYS A 119 -7.11 9.88 6.61
C LYS A 119 -7.34 10.72 7.87
N ILE A 120 -6.50 11.72 8.09
CA ILE A 120 -6.71 12.71 9.14
C ILE A 120 -7.96 13.49 8.70
N ALA A 121 -9.06 13.34 9.44
CA ALA A 121 -10.24 14.17 9.25
C ALA A 121 -9.95 15.55 9.84
N GLU A 122 -10.27 16.59 9.07
CA GLU A 122 -10.26 17.97 9.53
C GLU A 122 -11.37 18.15 10.57
N ASP A 123 -11.05 18.82 11.68
CA ASP A 123 -12.02 19.38 12.63
C ASP A 123 -12.12 20.89 12.37
#